data_AF-A0A1A0VZB3-F1
#
_entry.id   AF-A0A1A0VZB3-F1
#
_cell.length_a   1.000
_cell.length_b   1.000
_cell.length_c   1.000
_cell.angle_alpha   90.00
_cell.angle_beta   90.00
_cell.angle_gamma   90.00
#
_symmetry.space_group_name_H-M   'P 1'
#
loop_
_entity.id
_entity.type
_entity.pdbx_description
1 polymer ?
#
loop_
_entity_poly.entity_id
_entity_poly.type
_entity_poly.pdbx_seq_one_letter_code
_entity_poly.pdbx_strand_id
1 'polypeptide(L)'
;MLVSVAVTAAVLLFVTGCFVGPGQTDEGTDTVSLLKIEIPDSATNIVGHTDRGVDFLMPNDEWRAYLATYYPDKQLEHLPPLTRYETPAMCLPALRAGVKLSRWTIGEYIQWRNTDKQRLRGVVITPDCEPGKAYVQWVLGDFQ
;
A
#
# COMPACT_ATOMS: atom_id res chain seq x y z
N MET A 1 22.61 33.74 -49.86
CA MET A 1 21.52 33.87 -48.87
C MET A 1 20.56 32.73 -49.07
N LEU A 2 20.53 31.79 -48.13
CA LEU A 2 19.41 30.88 -47.87
C LEU A 2 19.73 30.21 -46.52
N VAL A 3 18.93 30.57 -45.52
CA VAL A 3 18.97 30.03 -44.16
C VAL A 3 18.29 28.66 -44.20
N SER A 4 18.85 27.66 -43.53
CA SER A 4 18.12 26.45 -43.13
C SER A 4 18.67 25.96 -41.80
N VAL A 5 18.00 26.40 -40.74
CA VAL A 5 18.17 25.94 -39.37
C VAL A 5 17.46 24.58 -39.27
N ALA A 6 18.22 23.52 -38.97
CA ALA A 6 17.66 22.23 -38.59
C ALA A 6 17.96 22.00 -37.11
N VAL A 7 17.10 22.52 -36.24
CA VAL A 7 17.04 22.11 -34.83
C VAL A 7 16.38 20.74 -34.80
N THR A 8 17.17 19.68 -34.69
CA THR A 8 16.66 18.35 -34.33
C THR A 8 16.28 18.36 -32.85
N ALA A 9 15.03 18.73 -32.60
CA ALA A 9 14.35 18.46 -31.33
C ALA A 9 14.15 16.94 -31.22
N ALA A 10 15.00 16.28 -30.43
CA ALA A 10 14.78 14.90 -30.04
C ALA A 10 13.57 14.88 -29.10
N VAL A 11 12.44 14.44 -29.65
CA VAL A 11 11.18 14.16 -28.95
C VAL A 11 11.48 13.20 -27.79
N LEU A 12 11.41 13.71 -26.57
CA LEU A 12 11.21 12.91 -25.37
C LEU A 12 9.93 12.10 -25.60
N LEU A 13 10.11 10.81 -25.88
CA LEU A 13 9.05 9.82 -25.81
C LEU A 13 8.60 9.75 -24.34
N PHE A 14 7.72 10.67 -23.97
CA PHE A 14 6.80 10.49 -22.86
C PHE A 14 6.01 9.23 -23.18
N VAL A 15 6.46 8.09 -22.65
CA VAL A 15 5.60 6.92 -22.52
C VAL A 15 4.48 7.38 -21.62
N THR A 16 3.35 7.64 -22.27
CA THR A 16 2.04 7.89 -21.71
C THR A 16 1.62 6.67 -20.90
N GLY A 17 2.15 6.55 -19.69
CA GLY A 17 1.44 5.89 -18.60
C GLY A 17 0.46 6.91 -18.06
N CYS A 18 -0.79 6.84 -18.50
CA CYS A 18 -1.88 7.56 -17.86
C CYS A 18 -1.83 7.27 -16.36
N PHE A 19 -1.58 8.30 -15.56
CA PHE A 19 -1.78 8.24 -14.11
C PHE A 19 -3.28 8.04 -13.87
N VAL A 20 -3.69 6.78 -13.72
CA VAL A 20 -5.01 6.41 -13.23
C VAL A 20 -4.83 6.13 -11.76
N GLY A 21 -5.51 6.91 -10.92
CA GLY A 21 -5.55 6.67 -9.48
C GLY A 21 -6.10 5.28 -9.14
N PRO A 22 -6.20 4.95 -7.85
CA PRO A 22 -6.31 3.57 -7.40
C PRO A 22 -7.57 2.86 -7.92
N GLY A 23 -7.36 1.83 -8.75
CA GLY A 23 -8.26 0.69 -8.98
C GLY A 23 -9.47 0.89 -9.90
N GLN A 24 -9.25 1.25 -11.16
CA GLN A 24 -10.32 1.39 -12.17
C GLN A 24 -10.88 0.09 -12.78
N THR A 25 -10.42 -1.10 -12.39
CA THR A 25 -10.94 -2.35 -12.97
C THR A 25 -11.61 -3.20 -11.91
N ASP A 26 -12.94 -3.05 -11.79
CA ASP A 26 -13.83 -3.92 -10.99
C ASP A 26 -13.84 -5.39 -11.44
N GLU A 27 -13.05 -5.73 -12.47
CA GLU A 27 -12.97 -7.06 -13.09
C GLU A 27 -11.70 -7.85 -12.72
N GLY A 28 -10.75 -7.25 -12.01
CA GLY A 28 -9.51 -7.94 -11.64
C GLY A 28 -9.75 -9.09 -10.65
N THR A 29 -9.12 -10.24 -10.89
CA THR A 29 -9.30 -11.45 -10.09
C THR A 29 -8.20 -11.68 -9.05
N ASP A 30 -7.10 -10.95 -9.13
CA ASP A 30 -6.00 -11.01 -8.17
C ASP A 30 -6.29 -10.14 -6.93
N THR A 31 -5.61 -10.43 -5.81
CA THR A 31 -5.89 -9.75 -4.55
C THR A 31 -5.62 -8.24 -4.58
N VAL A 32 -4.64 -7.78 -5.35
CA VAL A 32 -4.28 -6.35 -5.45
C VAL A 32 -5.36 -5.58 -6.19
N SER A 33 -5.85 -6.15 -7.30
CA SER A 33 -7.00 -5.60 -8.02
C SER A 33 -8.26 -5.56 -7.17
N LEU A 34 -8.54 -6.63 -6.39
CA LEU A 34 -9.69 -6.66 -5.48
C LEU A 34 -9.59 -5.62 -4.36
N LEU A 35 -8.38 -5.34 -3.89
CA LEU A 35 -8.09 -4.27 -2.93
C LEU A 35 -8.18 -2.87 -3.57
N LYS A 36 -8.17 -2.76 -4.90
CA LYS A 36 -8.09 -1.48 -5.61
C LYS A 36 -6.88 -0.67 -5.13
N ILE A 37 -5.73 -1.33 -5.05
CA ILE A 37 -4.44 -0.72 -4.66
C ILE A 37 -3.34 -1.01 -5.67
N GLU A 38 -2.24 -0.29 -5.55
CA GLU A 38 -0.98 -0.55 -6.22
C GLU A 38 0.09 -0.84 -5.16
N ILE A 39 0.93 -1.85 -5.40
CA ILE A 39 2.08 -2.10 -4.53
C ILE A 39 3.23 -1.21 -5.01
N PRO A 40 3.85 -0.38 -4.14
CA PRO A 40 4.92 0.52 -4.58
C PRO A 40 6.16 -0.28 -5.02
N ASP A 41 6.90 0.25 -5.99
CA ASP A 41 8.14 -0.39 -6.49
C ASP A 41 9.21 -0.57 -5.40
N SER A 42 9.17 0.26 -4.36
CA SER A 42 10.06 0.17 -3.18
C SER A 42 9.68 -0.98 -2.24
N ALA A 43 8.55 -1.66 -2.47
CA ALA A 43 8.08 -2.73 -1.61
C ALA A 43 8.99 -3.97 -1.68
N THR A 44 9.17 -4.60 -0.53
CA THR A 44 9.92 -5.86 -0.39
C THR A 44 9.10 -6.85 0.41
N ASN A 45 9.47 -8.14 0.36
CA ASN A 45 8.80 -9.22 1.11
C ASN A 45 7.28 -9.25 0.89
N ILE A 46 6.85 -9.14 -0.36
CA ILE A 46 5.44 -9.12 -0.75
C ILE A 46 4.84 -10.53 -0.57
N VAL A 47 3.77 -10.63 0.20
CA VAL A 47 3.03 -11.86 0.48
C VAL A 47 1.55 -11.64 0.20
N GLY A 48 1.03 -12.31 -0.83
CA GLY A 48 -0.39 -12.29 -1.17
C GLY A 48 -1.19 -13.33 -0.40
N HIS A 49 -2.37 -12.93 0.09
CA HIS A 49 -3.35 -13.81 0.73
C HIS A 49 -4.60 -13.85 -0.14
N THR A 50 -4.87 -14.99 -0.79
CA THR A 50 -6.00 -15.16 -1.71
C THR A 50 -7.31 -14.70 -1.07
N ASP A 51 -7.97 -13.72 -1.72
CA ASP A 51 -9.23 -13.09 -1.28
C ASP A 51 -9.22 -12.47 0.14
N ARG A 52 -8.05 -12.27 0.77
CA ARG A 52 -7.95 -11.72 2.13
C ARG A 52 -7.08 -10.49 2.25
N GLY A 53 -6.07 -10.32 1.39
CA GLY A 53 -5.15 -9.21 1.57
C GLY A 53 -3.79 -9.37 0.92
N VAL A 54 -2.95 -8.37 1.10
CA VAL A 54 -1.53 -8.44 0.74
C VAL A 54 -0.71 -7.74 1.80
N ASP A 55 0.41 -8.36 2.14
CA ASP A 55 1.35 -7.84 3.11
C ASP A 55 2.68 -7.52 2.41
N PHE A 56 3.36 -6.46 2.82
CA PHE A 56 4.69 -6.12 2.33
C PHE A 56 5.42 -5.18 3.28
N LEU A 57 6.73 -5.03 3.08
CA LEU A 57 7.54 -4.01 3.73
C LEU A 57 7.78 -2.85 2.77
N MET A 58 7.79 -1.64 3.29
CA MET A 58 8.19 -0.43 2.55
C MET A 58 9.00 0.51 3.45
N PRO A 59 9.71 1.51 2.90
CA PRO A 59 10.43 2.50 3.70
C PRO A 59 9.52 3.24 4.70
N ASN A 60 10.04 3.47 5.91
CA ASN A 60 9.31 4.09 7.02
C ASN A 60 8.85 5.53 6.75
N ASP A 61 9.55 6.24 5.87
CA ASP A 61 9.25 7.61 5.46
C ASP A 61 8.21 7.68 4.33
N GLU A 62 7.95 6.58 3.64
CA GLU A 62 7.06 6.54 2.47
C GLU A 62 5.61 6.16 2.83
N TRP A 63 5.38 5.35 3.87
CA TRP A 63 4.05 4.74 4.10
C TRP A 63 2.92 5.75 4.32
N ARG A 64 3.20 6.91 4.93
CA ARG A 64 2.19 7.96 5.15
C ARG A 64 1.71 8.56 3.84
N ALA A 65 2.65 8.90 2.96
CA ALA A 65 2.33 9.46 1.65
C ALA A 65 1.62 8.42 0.78
N TYR A 66 2.08 7.17 0.82
CA TYR A 66 1.40 6.05 0.16
C TYR A 66 -0.05 5.91 0.61
N LEU A 67 -0.34 5.89 1.93
CA LEU A 67 -1.71 5.80 2.43
C LEU A 67 -2.58 7.00 2.06
N ALA A 68 -2.01 8.20 2.01
CA ALA A 68 -2.75 9.40 1.64
C ALA A 68 -3.29 9.36 0.20
N THR A 69 -2.73 8.54 -0.69
CA THR A 69 -3.28 8.34 -2.05
C THR A 69 -4.62 7.60 -2.04
N TYR A 70 -4.89 6.79 -1.01
CA TYR A 70 -6.12 6.02 -0.85
C TYR A 70 -7.10 6.66 0.13
N TYR A 71 -6.55 7.36 1.14
CA TYR A 71 -7.31 7.93 2.24
C TYR A 71 -6.89 9.40 2.50
N PRO A 72 -7.03 10.31 1.52
CA PRO A 72 -6.49 11.67 1.61
C PRO A 72 -7.06 12.49 2.77
N ASP A 73 -8.33 12.26 3.11
CA ASP A 73 -9.07 13.06 4.11
C ASP A 73 -9.45 12.26 5.37
N LYS A 74 -8.90 11.05 5.54
CA LYS A 74 -9.25 10.20 6.68
C LYS A 74 -8.15 10.16 7.72
N GLN A 75 -8.56 10.17 8.97
CA GLN A 75 -7.66 10.10 10.10
C GLN A 75 -7.25 8.65 10.37
N LEU A 76 -5.94 8.40 10.48
CA LEU A 76 -5.40 7.14 10.95
C LEU A 76 -5.72 6.95 12.44
N GLU A 77 -6.17 5.77 12.81
CA GLU A 77 -6.31 5.36 14.20
C GLU A 77 -4.99 4.76 14.70
N HIS A 78 -4.47 5.32 15.79
CA HIS A 78 -3.29 4.77 16.47
C HIS A 78 -3.72 3.76 17.53
N LEU A 79 -3.21 2.54 17.40
CA LEU A 79 -3.51 1.45 18.34
C LEU A 79 -2.41 1.32 19.39
N PRO A 80 -2.71 0.70 20.56
CA PRO A 80 -1.73 0.42 21.59
C PRO A 80 -0.52 -0.38 21.08
N PRO A 81 0.64 -0.30 21.77
CA PRO A 81 1.82 -1.08 21.41
C PRO A 81 1.54 -2.58 21.38
N LEU A 82 2.16 -3.26 20.41
CA LEU A 82 2.02 -4.70 20.20
C LEU A 82 2.69 -5.50 21.31
N THR A 83 1.98 -6.53 21.80
CA THR A 83 2.59 -7.60 22.59
C THR A 83 3.28 -8.62 21.68
N ARG A 84 4.09 -9.51 22.28
CA ARG A 84 4.75 -10.60 21.55
C ARG A 84 3.77 -11.48 20.75
N TYR A 85 2.55 -11.69 21.25
CA TYR A 85 1.57 -12.58 20.63
C TYR A 85 0.81 -11.91 19.48
N GLU A 86 0.76 -10.58 19.46
CA GLU A 86 0.10 -9.79 18.42
C GLU A 86 1.09 -9.34 17.32
N THR A 87 2.38 -9.43 17.60
CA THR A 87 3.43 -8.95 16.69
C THR A 87 3.57 -9.88 15.49
N PRO A 88 3.47 -9.39 14.24
CA PRO A 88 3.74 -10.18 13.04
C PRO A 88 5.13 -10.80 13.10
N ALA A 89 5.28 -12.03 12.60
CA ALA A 89 6.50 -12.81 12.76
C ALA A 89 7.75 -12.06 12.27
N MET A 90 7.63 -11.29 11.18
CA MET A 90 8.72 -10.49 10.63
C MET A 90 9.13 -9.29 11.50
N CYS A 91 8.24 -8.80 12.38
CA CYS A 91 8.53 -7.70 13.29
C CYS A 91 9.05 -8.17 14.66
N LEU A 92 8.99 -9.48 14.94
CA LEU A 92 9.51 -10.05 16.20
C LEU A 92 10.99 -9.72 16.47
N PRO A 93 11.90 -9.66 15.48
CA PRO A 93 13.28 -9.23 15.72
C PRO A 93 13.37 -7.80 16.28
N ALA A 94 12.61 -6.84 15.72
CA ALA A 94 12.57 -5.46 16.22
C ALA A 94 12.00 -5.39 17.64
N LEU A 95 10.92 -6.12 17.91
CA LEU A 95 10.37 -6.23 19.27
C LEU A 95 11.41 -6.77 20.26
N ARG A 96 12.15 -7.82 19.89
CA ARG A 96 13.21 -8.43 20.72
C ARG A 96 14.40 -7.49 20.94
N ALA A 97 14.65 -6.58 20.00
CA ALA A 97 15.64 -5.52 20.13
C ALA A 97 15.17 -4.34 21.01
N GLY A 98 13.94 -4.39 21.53
CA GLY A 98 13.40 -3.37 22.43
C GLY A 98 12.62 -2.24 21.75
N VAL A 99 12.34 -2.36 20.44
CA VAL A 99 11.50 -1.40 19.72
C VAL A 99 10.06 -1.50 20.24
N LYS A 100 9.47 -0.35 20.56
CA LYS A 100 8.04 -0.24 20.92
C LYS A 100 7.21 -0.18 19.65
N LEU A 101 6.93 -1.35 19.07
CA LEU A 101 6.10 -1.45 17.87
C LEU A 101 4.67 -0.99 18.18
N SER A 102 4.17 -0.03 17.41
CA SER A 102 2.77 0.39 17.43
C SER A 102 2.10 0.10 16.10
N ARG A 103 0.76 0.18 16.06
CA ARG A 103 -0.02 -0.01 14.85
C ARG A 103 -0.81 1.24 14.50
N TRP A 104 -0.94 1.48 13.21
CA TRP A 104 -1.86 2.47 12.65
C TRP A 104 -2.84 1.75 11.75
N THR A 105 -4.13 2.05 11.89
CA THR A 105 -5.16 1.42 11.07
C THR A 105 -6.07 2.45 10.43
N ILE A 106 -6.57 2.11 9.25
CA ILE A 106 -7.59 2.87 8.53
C ILE A 106 -8.30 1.94 7.54
N GLY A 107 -9.56 2.22 7.26
CA GLY A 107 -10.31 1.40 6.31
C GLY A 107 -11.65 1.99 5.92
N GLU A 108 -12.29 1.33 4.96
CA GLU A 108 -13.62 1.68 4.49
C GLU A 108 -14.31 0.50 3.82
N TYR A 109 -15.64 0.55 3.76
CA TYR A 109 -16.39 -0.43 3.00
C TYR A 109 -16.37 -0.08 1.51
N ILE A 110 -15.88 -1.02 0.70
CA ILE A 110 -15.91 -0.97 -0.76
C ILE A 110 -16.92 -1.98 -1.31
N GLN A 111 -17.40 -1.74 -2.52
CA GLN A 111 -18.23 -2.71 -3.23
C GLN A 111 -17.43 -3.99 -3.49
N TRP A 112 -18.00 -5.13 -3.15
CA TRP A 112 -17.37 -6.42 -3.38
C TRP A 112 -17.62 -6.89 -4.80
N ARG A 113 -16.63 -6.73 -5.68
CA ARG A 113 -16.74 -7.10 -7.10
C ARG A 113 -18.02 -6.46 -7.69
N ASN A 114 -18.60 -7.09 -8.71
CA ASN A 114 -19.90 -6.70 -9.26
C ASN A 114 -21.07 -7.31 -8.47
N THR A 115 -21.03 -7.27 -7.15
CA THR A 115 -22.14 -7.73 -6.28
C THR A 115 -22.79 -6.57 -5.53
N ASP A 116 -23.92 -6.84 -4.89
CA ASP A 116 -24.62 -5.93 -3.97
C ASP A 116 -24.01 -5.90 -2.56
N LYS A 117 -22.96 -6.69 -2.32
CA LYS A 117 -22.30 -6.81 -1.02
C LYS A 117 -21.19 -5.78 -0.87
N GLN A 118 -20.94 -5.37 0.36
CA GLN A 118 -19.77 -4.58 0.72
C GLN A 118 -18.75 -5.43 1.48
N ARG A 119 -17.47 -5.08 1.33
CA ARG A 119 -16.35 -5.65 2.09
C ARG A 119 -15.52 -4.51 2.64
N LEU A 120 -15.04 -4.66 3.86
CA LEU A 120 -14.05 -3.74 4.41
C LEU A 120 -12.75 -3.89 3.60
N ARG A 121 -12.25 -2.78 3.07
CA ARG A 121 -10.86 -2.63 2.66
C ARG A 121 -10.17 -1.87 3.79
N GLY A 122 -9.26 -2.54 4.46
CA GLY A 122 -8.50 -1.97 5.56
C GLY A 122 -7.01 -2.01 5.28
N VAL A 123 -6.26 -1.22 6.03
CA VAL A 123 -4.81 -1.34 6.08
C VAL A 123 -4.32 -1.16 7.51
N VAL A 124 -3.39 -2.02 7.92
CA VAL A 124 -2.68 -1.94 9.19
C VAL A 124 -1.20 -1.70 8.89
N ILE A 125 -0.62 -0.69 9.53
CA ILE A 125 0.79 -0.34 9.42
C ILE A 125 1.47 -0.58 10.76
N THR A 126 2.60 -1.29 10.74
CA THR A 126 3.52 -1.41 11.88
C THR A 126 4.85 -0.77 11.48
N PRO A 127 5.08 0.52 11.82
CA PRO A 127 6.36 1.18 11.59
C PRO A 127 7.49 0.49 12.36
N ASP A 128 8.73 0.66 11.88
CA ASP A 128 9.94 0.14 12.53
C ASP A 128 9.95 -1.39 12.73
N CYS A 129 9.19 -2.11 11.90
CA CYS A 129 9.13 -3.58 11.91
C CYS A 129 10.48 -4.21 11.55
N GLU A 130 11.20 -3.59 10.62
CA GLU A 130 12.60 -3.86 10.27
C GLU A 130 13.38 -2.54 10.24
N PRO A 131 14.73 -2.57 10.28
CA PRO A 131 15.55 -1.36 10.19
C PRO A 131 15.16 -0.48 8.98
N GLY A 132 14.57 0.68 9.26
CA GLY A 132 14.15 1.66 8.25
C GLY A 132 12.87 1.29 7.48
N LYS A 133 12.16 0.23 7.86
CA LYS A 133 10.98 -0.26 7.12
C LYS A 133 9.74 -0.38 7.99
N ALA A 134 8.61 0.02 7.42
CA ALA A 134 7.28 -0.24 7.92
C ALA A 134 6.73 -1.52 7.31
N TYR A 135 6.01 -2.28 8.11
CA TYR A 135 5.20 -3.40 7.63
C TYR A 135 3.78 -2.94 7.33
N VAL A 136 3.29 -3.27 6.16
CA VAL A 136 2.00 -2.84 5.62
C VAL A 136 1.17 -4.09 5.35
N GLN A 137 -0.03 -4.12 5.90
CA GLN A 137 -0.98 -5.22 5.75
C GLN A 137 -2.29 -4.67 5.23
N TRP A 138 -2.56 -4.89 3.94
CA TRP A 138 -3.87 -4.61 3.36
C TRP A 138 -4.80 -5.79 3.58
N VAL A 139 -6.02 -5.52 4.00
CA VAL A 139 -7.04 -6.55 4.29
C VAL A 139 -8.32 -6.31 3.49
N LEU A 140 -8.93 -7.42 3.06
CA LEU A 140 -10.28 -7.49 2.50
C LEU A 140 -11.15 -8.35 3.43
N GLY A 141 -12.12 -7.70 4.07
CA GLY A 141 -12.85 -8.27 5.20
C GLY A 141 -12.35 -7.66 6.50
N ASP A 142 -12.35 -8.44 7.58
CA ASP A 142 -12.13 -7.92 8.91
C ASP A 142 -10.64 -7.64 9.19
N PHE A 143 -10.36 -6.66 10.06
CA PHE A 143 -9.01 -6.51 10.64
C PHE A 143 -8.70 -7.75 11.48
N GLN A 144 -7.52 -8.34 11.25
CA GLN A 144 -6.99 -9.44 12.07
C GLN A 144 -6.21 -8.94 13.28
#